data_AF-A0A1G8QWW4-F1
#
_entry.id   AF-A0A1G8QWW4-F1
#
_cell.length_a   1.000
_cell.length_b   1.000
_cell.length_c   1.000
_cell.angle_alpha   90.00
_cell.angle_beta   90.00
_cell.angle_gamma   90.00
#
_symmetry.space_group_name_H-M   'P 1'
#
loop_
_entity.id
_entity.type
_entity.pdbx_description
1 polymer ?
#
loop_
_entity_poly.entity_id
_entity_poly.type
_entity_poly.pdbx_seq_one_letter_code
_entity_poly.pdbx_strand_id
1 'polypeptide(L)'
;MVAMRRAAVPLLALTVGFVLADSAIVTLALPEILQRLGGTVGQVAWVLIAFNLVLALVVVPAGLACSKWDPAPLGAAGIALFAGASALCALAGSMEVLIAARCVQALGGAFAVVGCLELLVAITDERRGVAAWIAAGVIGTAVGPVVGGVLTEAIAWQAIFVVQVPVAVLAVPAALAVRGTRAERVRADRPAVAPNIALGLLSAALTAALFLLILLLVDGWGRSPAVAALTVSVVPIAAIVATPLARRLPATPEAESAAGCLLVAGGLTGLALLPSANLAWTIAPQALIGFGLGVTVDRLTDTALRDRLPRALHGGWTISARHVGVVLGLAILTPVFTADLRDAQVPAQEAITALVLDTPLQTQDKIALARALGDQLTSQRGRVPNLHPAFAKLEVAPSDRPAADKLERDLNNQIERAATWAFRDSFLIAAGLALAALVPLIPWPSMSRRLRVRA
;
A
#
# COMPACT_ATOMS: atom_id res chain seq x y z
N MET A 1 35.29 -1.56 16.88
CA MET A 1 34.11 -1.09 17.66
C MET A 1 33.52 0.24 17.15
N VAL A 2 34.31 1.30 16.94
CA VAL A 2 33.80 2.59 16.43
C VAL A 2 33.24 2.52 15.00
N ALA A 3 33.88 1.76 14.10
CA ALA A 3 33.39 1.57 12.72
C ALA A 3 32.04 0.81 12.66
N MET A 4 31.88 -0.27 13.45
CA MET A 4 30.60 -0.99 13.59
C MET A 4 29.49 -0.09 14.16
N ARG A 5 29.80 0.77 15.13
CA ARG A 5 28.82 1.74 15.68
C ARG A 5 28.36 2.76 14.63
N ARG A 6 29.25 3.18 13.72
CA ARG A 6 28.90 4.08 12.61
C ARG A 6 28.04 3.41 11.55
N ALA A 7 28.25 2.13 11.26
CA ALA A 7 27.43 1.36 10.33
C ALA A 7 26.08 0.90 10.92
N ALA A 8 25.95 0.84 12.25
CA ALA A 8 24.73 0.33 12.89
C ALA A 8 23.50 1.19 12.66
N VAL A 9 23.62 2.53 12.81
CA VAL A 9 22.50 3.45 12.61
C VAL A 9 21.85 3.31 11.21
N PRO A 10 22.60 3.40 10.09
CA PRO A 10 22.00 3.27 8.77
C PRO A 10 21.44 1.86 8.50
N LEU A 11 22.05 0.78 9.02
CA LEU A 11 21.53 -0.58 8.85
C LEU A 11 20.19 -0.79 9.58
N LEU A 12 20.10 -0.32 10.83
CA LEU A 12 18.87 -0.40 11.61
C LEU A 12 17.76 0.48 11.00
N ALA A 13 18.11 1.71 10.58
CA ALA A 13 17.18 2.60 9.89
C ALA A 13 16.69 2.00 8.56
N LEU A 14 17.59 1.44 7.75
CA LEU A 14 17.22 0.80 6.49
C LEU A 14 16.31 -0.41 6.71
N THR A 15 16.57 -1.19 7.77
CA THR A 15 15.70 -2.32 8.17
C THR A 15 14.29 -1.84 8.53
N VAL A 16 14.16 -0.79 9.34
CA VAL A 16 12.86 -0.17 9.66
C VAL A 16 12.16 0.31 8.39
N GLY A 17 12.91 0.96 7.49
CA GLY A 17 12.41 1.42 6.20
C GLY A 17 11.84 0.29 5.36
N PHE A 18 12.56 -0.83 5.19
CA PHE A 18 12.06 -1.98 4.44
C PHE A 18 10.82 -2.61 5.07
N VAL A 19 10.83 -2.85 6.39
CA VAL A 19 9.68 -3.48 7.06
C VAL A 19 8.41 -2.61 6.92
N LEU A 20 8.53 -1.28 7.02
CA LEU A 20 7.38 -0.38 6.90
C LEU A 20 7.00 -0.07 5.44
N ALA A 21 7.94 -0.15 4.50
CA ALA A 21 7.71 -0.03 3.07
C ALA A 21 7.10 -1.30 2.44
N ASP A 22 7.20 -2.43 3.14
CA ASP A 22 6.93 -3.76 2.60
C ASP A 22 5.56 -3.86 1.90
N SER A 23 4.47 -3.43 2.52
CA SER A 23 3.14 -3.43 1.89
C SER A 23 3.11 -2.59 0.60
N ALA A 24 3.77 -1.44 0.57
CA ALA A 24 3.81 -0.58 -0.62
C ALA A 24 4.63 -1.22 -1.75
N ILE A 25 5.76 -1.86 -1.42
CA ILE A 25 6.60 -2.59 -2.36
C ILE A 25 5.83 -3.79 -2.95
N VAL A 26 5.22 -4.62 -2.08
CA VAL A 26 4.52 -5.85 -2.48
C VAL A 26 3.30 -5.53 -3.34
N THR A 27 2.62 -4.40 -3.11
CA THR A 27 1.44 -4.01 -3.90
C THR A 27 1.75 -3.93 -5.41
N LEU A 28 2.94 -3.45 -5.80
CA LEU A 28 3.35 -3.37 -7.22
C LEU A 28 3.60 -4.74 -7.85
N ALA A 29 3.93 -5.74 -7.03
CA ALA A 29 4.22 -7.09 -7.47
C ALA A 29 2.97 -7.98 -7.53
N LEU A 30 1.85 -7.57 -6.90
CA LEU A 30 0.63 -8.37 -6.81
C LEU A 30 0.07 -8.84 -8.16
N PRO A 31 0.02 -8.01 -9.23
CA PRO A 31 -0.42 -8.48 -10.53
C PRO A 31 0.44 -9.62 -11.08
N GLU A 32 1.77 -9.52 -10.93
CA GLU A 32 2.67 -10.59 -11.38
C GLU A 32 2.53 -11.84 -10.49
N ILE A 33 2.41 -11.68 -9.16
CA ILE A 33 2.19 -12.79 -8.23
C ILE A 33 0.91 -13.56 -8.58
N LEU A 34 -0.20 -12.85 -8.85
CA LEU A 34 -1.46 -13.46 -9.30
C LEU A 34 -1.27 -14.28 -10.57
N GLN A 35 -0.55 -13.73 -11.54
CA GLN A 35 -0.33 -14.37 -12.83
C GLN A 35 0.59 -15.59 -12.74
N ARG A 36 1.62 -15.55 -11.88
CA ARG A 36 2.64 -16.61 -11.75
C ARG A 36 2.19 -17.76 -10.86
N LEU A 37 1.53 -17.46 -9.74
CA LEU A 37 1.08 -18.46 -8.78
C LEU A 37 -0.37 -18.90 -9.00
N GLY A 38 -1.09 -18.19 -9.88
CA GLY A 38 -2.53 -18.39 -10.08
C GLY A 38 -3.35 -17.96 -8.86
N GLY A 39 -4.61 -18.37 -8.85
CA GLY A 39 -5.55 -18.06 -7.77
C GLY A 39 -6.52 -16.94 -8.12
N THR A 40 -7.10 -16.34 -7.08
CA THR A 40 -8.11 -15.30 -7.18
C THR A 40 -7.60 -13.95 -6.65
N VAL A 41 -8.23 -12.85 -7.07
CA VAL A 41 -7.98 -11.50 -6.53
C VAL A 41 -8.09 -11.49 -5.00
N GLY A 42 -9.04 -12.25 -4.46
CA GLY A 42 -9.19 -12.45 -3.02
C GLY A 42 -7.94 -13.02 -2.35
N GLN A 43 -7.34 -14.08 -2.91
CA GLN A 43 -6.13 -14.68 -2.34
C GLN A 43 -4.91 -13.74 -2.46
N VAL A 44 -4.81 -12.98 -3.54
CA VAL A 44 -3.76 -11.97 -3.73
C VAL A 44 -3.87 -10.85 -2.71
N ALA A 45 -5.09 -10.38 -2.41
CA ALA A 45 -5.32 -9.43 -1.32
C ALA A 45 -4.87 -10.01 0.03
N TRP A 46 -5.01 -11.32 0.25
CA TRP A 46 -4.52 -12.00 1.45
C TRP A 46 -3.00 -11.95 1.64
N VAL A 47 -2.21 -11.80 0.57
CA VAL A 47 -0.75 -11.60 0.67
C VAL A 47 -0.42 -10.31 1.45
N LEU A 48 -1.22 -9.26 1.24
CA LEU A 48 -1.14 -8.03 2.03
C LEU A 48 -1.83 -8.17 3.38
N ILE A 49 -3.07 -8.68 3.41
CA ILE A 49 -3.87 -8.76 4.65
C ILE A 49 -3.14 -9.57 5.72
N ALA A 50 -2.59 -10.73 5.38
CA ALA A 50 -1.94 -11.63 6.34
C ALA A 50 -0.74 -10.98 7.03
N PHE A 51 0.14 -10.32 6.27
CA PHE A 51 1.29 -9.59 6.83
C PHE A 51 0.82 -8.45 7.74
N ASN A 52 -0.07 -7.60 7.25
CA ASN A 52 -0.52 -6.43 8.00
C ASN A 52 -1.31 -6.82 9.26
N LEU A 53 -2.10 -7.89 9.20
CA LEU A 53 -2.85 -8.42 10.34
C LEU A 53 -1.91 -8.93 11.43
N VAL A 54 -0.93 -9.77 11.08
CA VAL A 54 0.04 -10.28 12.06
C VAL A 54 0.87 -9.13 12.64
N LEU A 55 1.34 -8.20 11.81
CA LEU A 55 2.10 -7.05 12.27
C LEU A 55 1.26 -6.21 13.25
N ALA A 56 -0.01 -5.95 12.93
CA ALA A 56 -0.93 -5.20 13.77
C ALA A 56 -1.17 -5.86 15.15
N LEU A 57 -1.27 -7.18 15.19
CA LEU A 57 -1.50 -7.95 16.42
C LEU A 57 -0.24 -8.08 17.28
N VAL A 58 0.94 -8.16 16.66
CA VAL A 58 2.19 -8.51 17.33
C VAL A 58 3.00 -7.29 17.75
N VAL A 59 2.92 -6.15 17.04
CA VAL A 59 3.80 -5.00 17.30
C VAL A 59 3.65 -4.41 18.72
N VAL A 60 2.45 -4.40 19.30
CA VAL A 60 2.22 -3.95 20.68
C VAL A 60 2.85 -4.92 21.70
N PRO A 61 2.57 -6.24 21.65
CA PRO A 61 3.30 -7.23 22.45
C PRO A 61 4.83 -7.16 22.28
N ALA A 62 5.32 -6.96 21.06
CA ALA A 62 6.75 -6.83 20.78
C ALA A 62 7.35 -5.58 21.44
N GLY A 63 6.64 -4.45 21.41
CA GLY A 63 7.05 -3.22 22.11
C GLY A 63 7.06 -3.38 23.64
N LEU A 64 6.11 -4.13 24.19
CA LEU A 64 6.10 -4.52 25.62
C LEU A 64 7.28 -5.43 25.97
N ALA A 65 7.63 -6.36 25.08
CA ALA A 65 8.77 -7.25 25.26
C ALA A 65 10.09 -6.46 25.25
N CYS A 66 10.29 -5.59 24.26
CA CYS A 66 11.50 -4.78 24.10
C CYS A 66 11.66 -3.70 25.17
N SER A 67 10.58 -3.26 25.83
CA SER A 67 10.66 -2.36 26.99
C SER A 67 10.93 -3.08 28.32
N LYS A 68 10.67 -4.40 28.40
CA LYS A 68 10.88 -5.21 29.62
C LYS A 68 12.21 -5.95 29.62
N TRP A 69 12.63 -6.43 28.47
CA TRP A 69 13.82 -7.24 28.25
C TRP A 69 14.83 -6.46 27.39
N ASP A 70 16.03 -7.02 27.21
CA ASP A 70 17.07 -6.37 26.40
C ASP A 70 16.62 -6.26 24.93
N PRO A 71 16.50 -5.04 24.37
CA PRO A 71 16.07 -4.85 22.99
C PRO A 71 17.09 -5.34 21.95
N ALA A 72 18.36 -5.48 22.30
CA ALA A 72 19.39 -5.93 21.35
C ALA A 72 19.18 -7.38 20.86
N PRO A 73 19.11 -8.41 21.74
CA PRO A 73 18.85 -9.78 21.30
C PRO A 73 17.45 -9.96 20.72
N LEU A 74 16.43 -9.27 21.25
CA LEU A 74 15.06 -9.36 20.72
C LEU A 74 14.94 -8.74 19.32
N GLY A 75 15.50 -7.55 19.13
CA GLY A 75 15.55 -6.90 17.83
C GLY A 75 16.34 -7.74 16.82
N ALA A 76 17.52 -8.24 17.20
CA ALA A 76 18.33 -9.11 16.35
C ALA A 76 17.59 -10.40 15.94
N ALA A 77 16.90 -11.06 16.87
CA ALA A 77 16.09 -12.23 16.58
C ALA A 77 14.92 -11.91 15.64
N GLY A 78 14.24 -10.78 15.86
CA GLY A 78 13.18 -10.28 14.96
C GLY A 78 13.69 -10.02 13.54
N ILE A 79 14.84 -9.34 13.42
CA ILE A 79 15.49 -9.06 12.13
C ILE A 79 15.88 -10.36 11.42
N ALA A 80 16.47 -11.31 12.15
CA ALA A 80 16.85 -12.62 11.59
C ALA A 80 15.62 -13.40 11.10
N LEU A 81 14.53 -13.41 11.88
CA LEU A 81 13.27 -14.03 11.50
C LEU A 81 12.66 -13.37 10.27
N PHE A 82 12.67 -12.04 10.20
CA PHE A 82 12.21 -11.28 9.05
C PHE A 82 13.02 -11.64 7.80
N ALA A 83 14.35 -11.71 7.90
CA ALA A 83 15.23 -12.08 6.79
C ALA A 83 14.96 -13.50 6.29
N GLY A 84 14.89 -14.48 7.21
CA GLY A 84 14.61 -15.88 6.86
C GLY A 84 13.23 -16.06 6.23
N ALA A 85 12.22 -15.40 6.77
CA ALA A 85 10.87 -15.42 6.21
C ALA A 85 10.78 -14.70 4.86
N SER A 86 11.55 -13.63 4.65
CA SER A 86 11.64 -12.95 3.34
C SER A 86 12.25 -13.89 2.29
N ALA A 87 13.30 -14.65 2.64
CA ALA A 87 13.83 -15.67 1.75
C ALA A 87 12.80 -16.77 1.43
N LEU A 88 11.98 -17.18 2.41
CA LEU A 88 10.88 -18.12 2.20
C LEU A 88 9.80 -17.54 1.26
N CYS A 89 9.45 -16.26 1.39
CA CYS A 89 8.54 -15.57 0.46
C CYS A 89 9.05 -15.60 -0.98
N ALA A 90 10.36 -15.38 -1.18
CA ALA A 90 10.98 -15.43 -2.51
C ALA A 90 10.95 -16.84 -3.13
N LEU A 91 10.98 -17.88 -2.31
CA LEU A 91 10.96 -19.29 -2.73
C LEU A 91 9.52 -19.87 -2.83
N ALA A 92 8.50 -19.07 -2.56
CA ALA A 92 7.12 -19.55 -2.52
C ALA A 92 6.65 -20.01 -3.92
N GLY A 93 6.27 -21.29 -4.00
CA GLY A 93 5.73 -21.90 -5.22
C GLY A 93 4.19 -21.93 -5.29
N SER A 94 3.49 -21.46 -4.25
CA SER A 94 2.04 -21.34 -4.23
C SER A 94 1.58 -20.16 -3.36
N MET A 95 0.33 -19.75 -3.55
CA MET A 95 -0.27 -18.62 -2.82
C MET A 95 -0.36 -18.88 -1.32
N GLU A 96 -0.67 -20.12 -0.91
CA GLU A 96 -0.78 -20.52 0.50
C GLU A 96 0.58 -20.45 1.21
N VAL A 97 1.64 -20.93 0.54
CA VAL A 97 3.01 -20.86 1.07
C VAL A 97 3.45 -19.41 1.21
N LEU A 98 3.16 -18.57 0.22
CA LEU A 98 3.46 -17.15 0.28
C LEU A 98 2.73 -16.49 1.46
N ILE A 99 1.41 -16.67 1.59
CA ILE A 99 0.61 -16.11 2.69
C ILE A 99 1.13 -16.58 4.06
N ALA A 100 1.49 -17.86 4.21
CA ALA A 100 2.05 -18.37 5.45
C ALA A 100 3.41 -17.74 5.77
N ALA A 101 4.31 -17.64 4.78
CA ALA A 101 5.61 -16.99 4.94
C ALA A 101 5.45 -15.51 5.31
N ARG A 102 4.45 -14.81 4.75
CA ARG A 102 4.11 -13.42 5.07
C ARG A 102 3.69 -13.23 6.53
N CYS A 103 2.96 -14.18 7.13
CA CYS A 103 2.66 -14.18 8.56
C CYS A 103 3.94 -14.25 9.40
N VAL A 104 4.85 -15.18 9.07
CA VAL A 104 6.13 -15.33 9.79
C VAL A 104 7.01 -14.09 9.61
N GLN A 105 7.01 -13.52 8.41
CA GLN A 105 7.74 -12.30 8.09
C GLN A 105 7.24 -11.11 8.94
N ALA A 106 5.94 -10.94 9.06
CA ALA A 106 5.34 -9.89 9.89
C ALA A 106 5.66 -10.05 11.38
N LEU A 107 5.69 -11.29 11.89
CA LEU A 107 6.12 -11.58 13.26
C LEU A 107 7.56 -11.10 13.51
N GLY A 108 8.49 -11.42 12.60
CA GLY A 108 9.86 -10.90 12.66
C GLY A 108 9.93 -9.38 12.53
N GLY A 109 9.17 -8.82 11.58
CA GLY A 109 9.09 -7.39 11.31
C GLY A 109 8.60 -6.58 12.52
N ALA A 110 7.64 -7.11 13.29
CA ALA A 110 7.14 -6.47 14.51
C ALA A 110 8.26 -6.24 15.53
N PHE A 111 9.05 -7.28 15.83
CA PHE A 111 10.19 -7.19 16.74
C PHE A 111 11.34 -6.35 16.16
N ALA A 112 11.59 -6.46 14.85
CA ALA A 112 12.60 -5.66 14.17
C ALA A 112 12.31 -4.15 14.30
N VAL A 113 11.07 -3.72 14.03
CA VAL A 113 10.71 -2.29 14.03
C VAL A 113 10.81 -1.66 15.42
N VAL A 114 10.26 -2.33 16.44
CA VAL A 114 10.30 -1.81 17.82
C VAL A 114 11.69 -1.97 18.46
N GLY A 115 12.40 -3.05 18.16
CA GLY A 115 13.77 -3.26 18.61
C GLY A 115 14.72 -2.22 18.01
N CYS A 116 14.62 -1.94 16.71
CA CYS A 116 15.42 -0.91 16.06
C CYS A 116 15.19 0.48 16.65
N LEU A 117 13.95 0.83 17.05
CA LEU A 117 13.67 2.11 17.72
C LEU A 117 14.49 2.26 19.01
N GLU A 118 14.41 1.27 19.90
CA GLU A 118 15.14 1.28 21.17
C GLU A 118 16.66 1.30 20.95
N LEU A 119 17.15 0.53 19.97
CA LEU A 119 18.58 0.49 19.63
C LEU A 119 19.10 1.79 19.03
N LEU A 120 18.31 2.44 18.15
CA LEU A 120 18.66 3.74 17.58
C LEU A 120 18.75 4.80 18.69
N VAL A 121 17.79 4.82 19.62
CA VAL A 121 17.80 5.71 20.79
C VAL A 121 19.03 5.44 21.67
N ALA A 122 19.39 4.17 21.89
CA ALA A 122 20.54 3.78 22.70
C ALA A 122 21.90 4.11 22.06
N ILE A 123 22.02 4.05 20.73
CA ILE A 123 23.27 4.36 20.02
C ILE A 123 23.50 5.88 19.96
N THR A 124 22.45 6.65 19.70
CA THR A 124 22.53 8.10 19.51
C THR A 124 22.15 8.84 20.78
N ASP A 125 20.87 9.19 20.87
CA ASP A 125 20.16 9.92 21.91
C ASP A 125 18.68 9.85 21.52
N GLU A 126 17.79 10.12 22.46
CA GLU A 126 16.34 10.04 22.27
C GLU A 126 15.86 10.80 21.04
N ARG A 127 16.22 12.08 20.93
CA ARG A 127 15.71 12.96 19.87
C ARG A 127 16.18 12.48 18.50
N ARG A 128 17.47 12.15 18.36
CA ARG A 128 18.03 11.68 17.09
C ARG A 128 17.58 10.28 16.72
N GLY A 129 17.45 9.38 17.69
CA GLY A 129 17.06 7.99 17.47
C GLY A 129 15.61 7.88 16.99
N VAL A 130 14.70 8.58 17.68
CA VAL A 130 13.29 8.68 17.27
C VAL A 130 13.18 9.34 15.89
N ALA A 131 13.91 10.45 15.66
CA ALA A 131 13.88 11.12 14.36
C ALA A 131 14.39 10.22 13.22
N ALA A 132 15.46 9.45 13.44
CA ALA A 132 15.99 8.50 12.45
C ALA A 132 14.99 7.37 12.15
N TRP A 133 14.31 6.86 13.19
CA TRP A 133 13.29 5.83 13.05
C TRP A 133 12.05 6.32 12.28
N ILE A 134 11.54 7.52 12.61
CA ILE A 134 10.43 8.16 11.89
C ILE A 134 10.84 8.41 10.44
N ALA A 135 12.02 9.00 10.22
CA ALA A 135 12.53 9.28 8.88
C ALA A 135 12.67 8.00 8.04
N ALA A 136 13.17 6.91 8.63
CA ALA A 136 13.25 5.62 7.96
C ALA A 136 11.88 5.12 7.49
N GLY A 137 10.85 5.19 8.35
CA GLY A 137 9.49 4.78 7.97
C GLY A 137 8.88 5.66 6.88
N VAL A 138 9.05 6.98 6.97
CA VAL A 138 8.56 7.95 5.97
C VAL A 138 9.25 7.74 4.63
N ILE A 139 10.59 7.68 4.61
CA ILE A 139 11.38 7.48 3.39
C ILE A 139 11.06 6.11 2.79
N GLY A 140 11.00 5.06 3.61
CA GLY A 140 10.64 3.71 3.16
C GLY A 140 9.28 3.69 2.48
N THR A 141 8.25 4.24 3.12
CA THR A 141 6.90 4.32 2.56
C THR A 141 6.87 5.13 1.25
N ALA A 142 7.66 6.21 1.17
CA ALA A 142 7.70 7.07 -0.01
C ALA A 142 8.42 6.44 -1.21
N VAL A 143 9.52 5.73 -0.96
CA VAL A 143 10.35 5.09 -1.99
C VAL A 143 9.83 3.70 -2.38
N GLY A 144 9.03 3.08 -1.51
CA GLY A 144 8.49 1.73 -1.67
C GLY A 144 7.86 1.45 -3.05
N PRO A 145 6.95 2.30 -3.57
CA PRO A 145 6.36 2.07 -4.88
C PRO A 145 7.37 2.01 -6.02
N VAL A 146 8.34 2.94 -6.05
CA VAL A 146 9.39 2.98 -7.07
C VAL A 146 10.24 1.71 -7.02
N VAL A 147 10.68 1.32 -5.82
CA VAL A 147 11.48 0.11 -5.62
C VAL A 147 10.70 -1.14 -6.02
N GLY A 148 9.44 -1.25 -5.61
CA GLY A 148 8.57 -2.37 -5.97
C GLY A 148 8.36 -2.50 -7.47
N GLY A 149 8.04 -1.40 -8.16
CA GLY A 149 7.83 -1.42 -9.61
C GLY A 149 9.08 -1.77 -10.39
N VAL A 150 10.22 -1.14 -10.06
CA VAL A 150 11.50 -1.40 -10.74
C VAL A 150 11.97 -2.84 -10.53
N LEU A 151 11.93 -3.36 -9.30
CA LEU A 151 12.36 -4.73 -9.02
C LEU A 151 11.48 -5.78 -9.69
N THR A 152 10.17 -5.55 -9.69
CA THR A 152 9.19 -6.45 -10.33
C THR A 152 9.40 -6.47 -11.85
N GLU A 153 9.56 -5.30 -12.48
CA GLU A 153 9.72 -5.21 -13.94
C GLU A 153 11.10 -5.67 -14.42
N ALA A 154 12.19 -5.30 -13.74
CA ALA A 154 13.55 -5.55 -14.21
C ALA A 154 14.08 -6.95 -13.89
N ILE A 155 13.56 -7.60 -12.84
CA ILE A 155 14.06 -8.90 -12.37
C ILE A 155 12.92 -9.90 -12.34
N ALA A 156 12.07 -9.80 -11.31
CA ALA A 156 10.85 -10.57 -11.09
C ALA A 156 10.26 -10.19 -9.73
N TRP A 157 8.99 -10.50 -9.47
CA TRP A 157 8.36 -10.28 -8.16
C TRP A 157 9.16 -10.83 -6.96
N GLN A 158 9.89 -11.95 -7.09
CA GLN A 158 10.68 -12.51 -5.99
C GLN A 158 11.77 -11.54 -5.50
N ALA A 159 12.27 -10.67 -6.36
CA ALA A 159 13.35 -9.73 -6.05
C ALA A 159 12.97 -8.76 -4.92
N ILE A 160 11.69 -8.43 -4.78
CA ILE A 160 11.19 -7.57 -3.70
C ILE A 160 11.41 -8.18 -2.31
N PHE A 161 11.46 -9.51 -2.23
CA PHE A 161 11.73 -10.24 -0.99
C PHE A 161 13.23 -10.49 -0.81
N VAL A 162 13.95 -10.79 -1.90
CA VAL A 162 15.39 -11.06 -1.86
C VAL A 162 16.19 -9.83 -1.45
N VAL A 163 15.86 -8.64 -1.98
CA VAL A 163 16.65 -7.40 -1.72
C VAL A 163 16.72 -7.02 -0.23
N GLN A 164 15.70 -7.43 0.54
CA GLN A 164 15.60 -7.13 1.96
C GLN A 164 16.54 -8.01 2.81
N VAL A 165 16.89 -9.20 2.30
CA VAL A 165 17.65 -10.22 3.06
C VAL A 165 19.07 -9.76 3.39
N PRO A 166 19.90 -9.26 2.45
CA PRO A 166 21.26 -8.82 2.77
C PRO A 166 21.28 -7.69 3.80
N VAL A 167 20.34 -6.74 3.68
CA VAL A 167 20.21 -5.62 4.62
C VAL A 167 19.91 -6.11 6.03
N ALA A 168 18.90 -6.97 6.16
CA ALA A 168 18.50 -7.53 7.45
C ALA A 168 19.62 -8.40 8.05
N VAL A 169 20.28 -9.25 7.26
CA VAL A 169 21.40 -10.09 7.72
C VAL A 169 22.55 -9.25 8.26
N LEU A 170 22.90 -8.14 7.60
CA LEU A 170 23.94 -7.21 8.09
C LEU A 170 23.48 -6.42 9.33
N ALA A 171 22.18 -6.17 9.48
CA ALA A 171 21.63 -5.48 10.63
C ALA A 171 21.60 -6.35 11.92
N VAL A 172 21.59 -7.68 11.81
CA VAL A 172 21.66 -8.60 12.99
C VAL A 172 22.91 -8.36 13.85
N PRO A 173 24.16 -8.46 13.33
CA PRO A 173 25.34 -8.21 14.15
C PRO A 173 25.43 -6.74 14.59
N ALA A 174 24.87 -5.79 13.81
CA ALA A 174 24.80 -4.40 14.21
C ALA A 174 23.89 -4.20 15.44
N ALA A 175 22.75 -4.87 15.50
CA ALA A 175 21.84 -4.86 16.65
C ALA A 175 22.50 -5.47 17.90
N LEU A 176 23.14 -6.63 17.76
CA LEU A 176 23.82 -7.33 18.86
C LEU A 176 25.04 -6.55 19.40
N ALA A 177 25.64 -5.68 18.60
CA ALA A 177 26.78 -4.86 19.02
C ALA A 177 26.39 -3.68 19.94
N VAL A 178 25.11 -3.34 20.04
CA VAL A 178 24.62 -2.29 20.93
C VAL A 178 24.51 -2.86 22.34
N ARG A 179 25.40 -2.42 23.24
CA ARG A 179 25.36 -2.85 24.66
C ARG A 179 24.11 -2.26 25.32
N GLY A 180 23.27 -3.14 25.88
CA GLY A 180 21.95 -2.79 26.42
C GLY A 180 22.01 -1.75 27.53
N THR A 181 21.41 -0.58 27.28
CA THR A 181 20.94 0.31 28.35
C THR A 181 19.59 -0.20 28.80
N ARG A 182 19.51 -0.73 30.03
CA ARG A 182 18.26 -1.20 30.63
C ARG A 182 17.25 -0.05 30.60
N ALA A 183 16.14 -0.22 29.89
CA ALA A 183 15.06 0.76 29.87
C ALA A 183 14.59 1.00 31.31
N GLU A 184 14.50 2.27 31.70
CA GLU A 184 13.94 2.67 32.98
C GLU A 184 12.46 2.24 33.01
N ARG A 185 12.02 1.61 34.10
CA ARG A 185 10.65 1.07 34.19
C ARG A 185 9.66 2.21 34.35
N VAL A 186 9.10 2.68 33.24
CA VAL A 186 8.03 3.68 33.25
C VAL A 186 6.66 3.00 33.24
N ARG A 187 5.74 3.52 34.06
CA ARG A 187 4.34 3.06 34.04
C ARG A 187 3.71 3.47 32.71
N ALA A 188 3.07 2.52 32.03
CA ALA A 188 2.47 2.79 30.73
C ALA A 188 1.30 3.78 30.83
N ASP A 189 1.39 4.85 30.05
CA ASP A 189 0.26 5.74 29.81
C ASP A 189 -0.86 5.03 29.04
N ARG A 190 -2.06 5.62 29.03
CA ARG A 190 -3.14 5.15 28.18
C ARG A 190 -2.84 5.45 26.71
N PRO A 191 -3.26 4.61 25.75
CA PRO A 191 -3.09 4.92 24.33
C PRO A 191 -3.99 6.09 23.91
N ALA A 192 -3.53 6.89 22.96
CA ALA A 192 -4.31 7.96 22.35
C ALA A 192 -5.31 7.37 21.33
N VAL A 193 -6.49 6.97 21.82
CA VAL A 193 -7.49 6.23 21.02
C VAL A 193 -7.95 7.02 19.80
N ALA A 194 -8.36 8.28 19.97
CA ALA A 194 -8.90 9.12 18.90
C ALA A 194 -7.94 9.30 17.70
N PRO A 195 -6.70 9.80 17.87
CA PRO A 195 -5.78 9.97 16.74
C PRO A 195 -5.37 8.63 16.12
N ASN A 196 -5.27 7.55 16.90
CA ASN A 196 -4.96 6.23 16.37
C ASN A 196 -6.11 5.68 15.51
N ILE A 197 -7.38 5.85 15.89
CA ILE A 197 -8.52 5.47 15.04
C ILE A 197 -8.51 6.28 13.74
N ALA A 198 -8.29 7.60 13.81
CA ALA A 198 -8.20 8.44 12.61
C ALA A 198 -7.04 8.00 11.68
N LEU A 199 -5.87 7.69 12.24
CA LEU A 199 -4.74 7.14 11.48
C LEU A 199 -5.05 5.78 10.86
N GLY A 200 -5.78 4.92 11.56
CA GLY A 200 -6.25 3.65 11.03
C GLY A 200 -7.17 3.85 9.82
N LEU A 201 -8.19 4.70 9.94
CA LEU A 201 -9.12 4.98 8.85
C LEU A 201 -8.43 5.64 7.63
N LEU A 202 -7.50 6.57 7.85
CA LEU A 202 -6.67 7.13 6.78
C LEU A 202 -5.75 6.08 6.13
N SER A 203 -5.19 5.17 6.92
CA SER A 203 -4.35 4.08 6.38
C SER A 203 -5.18 3.07 5.58
N ALA A 204 -6.44 2.83 5.99
CA ALA A 204 -7.41 2.05 5.24
C ALA A 204 -7.68 2.68 3.88
N ALA A 205 -8.00 3.99 3.87
CA ALA A 205 -8.27 4.75 2.66
C ALA A 205 -7.05 4.85 1.72
N LEU A 206 -5.84 5.04 2.26
CA LEU A 206 -4.61 5.10 1.45
C LEU A 206 -4.24 3.76 0.84
N THR A 207 -4.25 2.69 1.63
CA THR A 207 -3.87 1.36 1.11
C THR A 207 -4.86 0.91 0.06
N ALA A 208 -6.16 1.16 0.31
CA ALA A 208 -7.20 1.02 -0.69
C ALA A 208 -6.88 1.78 -1.97
N ALA A 209 -6.53 3.07 -1.86
CA ALA A 209 -6.19 3.91 -3.01
C ALA A 209 -5.05 3.30 -3.83
N LEU A 210 -3.96 2.93 -3.18
CA LEU A 210 -2.76 2.42 -3.85
C LEU A 210 -2.99 1.04 -4.45
N PHE A 211 -3.61 0.11 -3.70
CA PHE A 211 -3.92 -1.24 -4.19
C PHE A 211 -4.83 -1.21 -5.41
N LEU A 212 -5.95 -0.48 -5.33
CA LEU A 212 -6.91 -0.36 -6.42
C LEU A 212 -6.32 0.38 -7.62
N LEU A 213 -5.59 1.48 -7.38
CA LEU A 213 -4.98 2.24 -8.46
C LEU A 213 -3.90 1.42 -9.18
N ILE A 214 -3.10 0.62 -8.47
CA ILE A 214 -2.10 -0.25 -9.09
C ILE A 214 -2.78 -1.33 -9.94
N LEU A 215 -3.81 -1.99 -9.43
CA LEU A 215 -4.59 -2.95 -10.21
C LEU A 215 -5.24 -2.30 -11.43
N LEU A 216 -5.81 -1.10 -11.30
CA LEU A 216 -6.38 -0.35 -12.41
C LEU A 216 -5.32 -0.01 -13.45
N LEU A 217 -4.14 0.46 -13.04
CA LEU A 217 -3.08 0.84 -13.96
C LEU A 217 -2.49 -0.36 -14.69
N VAL A 218 -2.15 -1.43 -13.95
CA VAL A 218 -1.47 -2.60 -14.51
C VAL A 218 -2.45 -3.52 -15.23
N ASP A 219 -3.46 -4.02 -14.51
CA ASP A 219 -4.39 -4.99 -15.06
C ASP A 219 -5.52 -4.30 -15.83
N GLY A 220 -6.02 -3.14 -15.39
CA GLY A 220 -7.13 -2.44 -16.05
C GLY A 220 -6.75 -1.63 -17.29
N TRP A 221 -5.60 -0.96 -17.28
CA TRP A 221 -5.12 -0.08 -18.37
C TRP A 221 -3.87 -0.64 -19.08
N GLY A 222 -3.42 -1.84 -18.72
CA GLY A 222 -2.30 -2.52 -19.39
C GLY A 222 -0.96 -1.81 -19.26
N ARG A 223 -0.73 -1.03 -18.19
CA ARG A 223 0.55 -0.32 -17.97
C ARG A 223 1.59 -1.24 -17.35
N SER A 224 2.87 -0.98 -17.61
CA SER A 224 3.95 -1.74 -16.97
C SER A 224 4.02 -1.43 -15.47
N PRO A 225 4.55 -2.34 -14.62
CA PRO A 225 4.74 -2.09 -13.20
C PRO A 225 5.57 -0.85 -12.89
N ALA A 226 6.60 -0.52 -13.69
CA ALA A 226 7.39 0.70 -13.53
C ALA A 226 6.60 1.96 -13.88
N VAL A 227 5.78 1.94 -14.93
CA VAL A 227 4.89 3.06 -15.26
C VAL A 227 3.85 3.25 -14.15
N ALA A 228 3.29 2.16 -13.63
CA ALA A 228 2.37 2.22 -12.49
C ALA A 228 3.07 2.80 -11.25
N ALA A 229 4.28 2.34 -10.92
CA ALA A 229 5.09 2.84 -9.81
C ALA A 229 5.40 4.33 -9.92
N LEU A 230 5.82 4.81 -11.10
CA LEU A 230 6.05 6.22 -11.35
C LEU A 230 4.75 7.04 -11.19
N THR A 231 3.64 6.52 -11.71
CA THR A 231 2.32 7.17 -11.60
C THR A 231 1.89 7.28 -10.15
N VAL A 232 2.01 6.22 -9.34
CA VAL A 232 1.59 6.24 -7.92
C VAL A 232 2.53 7.02 -7.01
N SER A 233 3.75 7.31 -7.46
CA SER A 233 4.72 8.12 -6.72
C SER A 233 4.31 9.58 -6.57
N VAL A 234 3.27 10.03 -7.29
CA VAL A 234 2.66 11.36 -7.08
C VAL A 234 2.19 11.52 -5.64
N VAL A 235 1.63 10.48 -5.02
CA VAL A 235 1.13 10.51 -3.63
C VAL A 235 2.25 10.85 -2.62
N PRO A 236 3.35 10.06 -2.52
CA PRO A 236 4.40 10.38 -1.56
C PRO A 236 5.15 11.69 -1.87
N ILE A 237 5.32 12.06 -3.15
CA ILE A 237 5.93 13.34 -3.51
C ILE A 237 5.06 14.50 -3.00
N ALA A 238 3.75 14.46 -3.26
CA ALA A 238 2.84 15.50 -2.80
C ALA A 238 2.76 15.56 -1.26
N ALA A 239 2.85 14.41 -0.56
CA ALA A 239 2.90 14.37 0.90
C ALA A 239 4.14 15.08 1.46
N ILE A 240 5.32 14.83 0.89
CA ILE A 240 6.58 15.48 1.30
C ILE A 240 6.52 16.99 1.05
N VAL A 241 5.95 17.42 -0.08
CA VAL A 241 5.81 18.85 -0.41
C VAL A 241 4.80 19.56 0.49
N ALA A 242 3.77 18.86 0.98
CA ALA A 242 2.74 19.44 1.83
C ALA A 242 3.25 19.81 3.23
N THR A 243 4.13 19.01 3.82
CA THR A 243 4.64 19.22 5.19
C THR A 243 5.23 20.63 5.44
N PRO A 244 6.14 21.17 4.60
CA PRO A 244 6.64 22.53 4.81
C PRO A 244 5.60 23.62 4.50
N LEU A 245 4.62 23.35 3.62
CA LEU A 245 3.58 24.33 3.28
C LEU A 245 2.53 24.44 4.38
N ALA A 246 2.12 23.31 4.97
CA ALA A 246 1.19 23.27 6.10
C ALA A 246 1.71 24.07 7.29
N ARG A 247 3.02 23.98 7.58
CA ARG A 247 3.65 24.75 8.67
C ARG A 247 3.59 26.27 8.50
N ARG A 248 3.30 26.78 7.30
CA ARG A 248 3.15 28.21 7.02
C ARG A 248 1.74 28.73 7.24
N LEU A 249 0.75 27.84 7.33
CA LEU A 249 -0.64 28.22 7.51
C LEU A 249 -0.95 28.36 9.01
N PRO A 250 -1.48 29.49 9.48
CA PRO A 250 -1.91 29.63 10.87
C PRO A 250 -3.26 28.92 11.05
N ALA A 251 -3.22 27.59 11.22
CA ALA A 251 -4.40 26.76 11.46
C ALA A 251 -4.28 26.00 12.80
N THR A 252 -5.43 25.65 13.39
CA THR A 252 -5.43 24.78 14.57
C THR A 252 -5.13 23.34 14.15
N PRO A 253 -4.51 22.51 15.02
CA PRO A 253 -4.19 21.11 14.70
C PRO A 253 -5.41 20.30 14.25
N GLU A 254 -6.59 20.59 14.82
CA GLU A 254 -7.86 19.94 14.46
C GLU A 254 -8.31 20.33 13.05
N ALA A 255 -8.17 21.61 12.70
CA ALA A 255 -8.53 22.12 11.37
C ALA A 255 -7.58 21.56 10.30
N GLU A 256 -6.28 21.47 10.58
CA GLU A 256 -5.30 20.84 9.68
C GLU A 256 -5.64 19.36 9.45
N SER A 257 -5.90 18.62 10.52
CA SER A 257 -6.23 17.19 10.45
C SER A 257 -7.52 16.96 9.65
N ALA A 258 -8.54 17.80 9.89
CA ALA A 258 -9.81 17.73 9.17
C ALA A 258 -9.66 18.08 7.69
N ALA A 259 -8.91 19.15 7.37
CA ALA A 259 -8.63 19.55 6.00
C ALA A 259 -7.92 18.42 5.23
N GLY A 260 -6.92 17.77 5.82
CA GLY A 260 -6.25 16.67 5.14
C GLY A 260 -7.12 15.42 4.96
N CYS A 261 -8.02 15.09 5.89
CA CYS A 261 -9.02 14.03 5.68
C CYS A 261 -9.95 14.35 4.49
N LEU A 262 -10.41 15.60 4.37
CA LEU A 262 -11.23 16.05 3.25
C LEU A 262 -10.47 16.03 1.92
N LEU A 263 -9.19 16.39 1.91
CA LEU A 263 -8.34 16.32 0.73
C LEU A 263 -8.12 14.88 0.26
N VAL A 264 -7.90 13.94 1.18
CA VAL A 264 -7.81 12.51 0.86
C VAL A 264 -9.12 11.99 0.29
N ALA A 265 -10.26 12.31 0.91
CA ALA A 265 -11.58 11.92 0.42
C ALA A 265 -11.88 12.51 -0.97
N GLY A 266 -11.55 13.78 -1.18
CA GLY A 266 -11.71 14.47 -2.47
C GLY A 266 -10.84 13.86 -3.56
N GLY A 267 -9.58 13.54 -3.26
CA GLY A 267 -8.69 12.86 -4.20
C GLY A 267 -9.15 11.44 -4.53
N LEU A 268 -9.63 10.67 -3.54
CA LEU A 268 -10.24 9.36 -3.79
C LEU A 268 -11.51 9.44 -4.64
N THR A 269 -12.34 10.45 -4.41
CA THR A 269 -13.52 10.72 -5.24
C THR A 269 -13.12 11.11 -6.67
N GLY A 270 -12.03 11.86 -6.83
CA GLY A 270 -11.45 12.15 -8.14
C GLY A 270 -10.98 10.90 -8.89
N LEU A 271 -10.37 9.93 -8.20
CA LEU A 271 -10.01 8.63 -8.78
C LEU A 271 -11.25 7.78 -9.14
N ALA A 272 -12.34 7.93 -8.41
CA ALA A 272 -13.61 7.25 -8.72
C ALA A 272 -14.30 7.80 -9.99
N LEU A 273 -13.98 9.03 -10.40
CA LEU A 273 -14.66 9.76 -11.47
C LEU A 273 -13.74 10.05 -12.66
N LEU A 274 -12.80 9.15 -12.94
CA LEU A 274 -11.87 9.29 -14.07
C LEU A 274 -12.63 9.27 -15.41
N PRO A 275 -12.44 10.28 -16.29
CA PRO A 275 -13.19 10.36 -17.54
C PRO A 275 -12.66 9.43 -18.63
N SER A 276 -11.38 9.04 -18.57
CA SER A 276 -10.73 8.14 -19.53
C SER A 276 -9.44 7.54 -18.96
N ALA A 277 -8.91 6.50 -19.64
CA ALA A 277 -7.69 5.79 -19.26
C ALA A 277 -6.38 6.54 -19.58
N ASN A 278 -6.36 7.83 -19.26
CA ASN A 278 -5.19 8.69 -19.40
C ASN A 278 -4.56 8.94 -18.02
N LEU A 279 -3.26 8.67 -17.90
CA LEU A 279 -2.49 8.86 -16.66
C LEU A 279 -2.59 10.28 -16.11
N ALA A 280 -2.72 11.30 -16.97
CA ALA A 280 -2.82 12.70 -16.57
C ALA A 280 -4.01 12.95 -15.62
N TRP A 281 -5.13 12.24 -15.83
CA TRP A 281 -6.32 12.38 -14.97
C TRP A 281 -6.10 11.86 -13.56
N THR A 282 -5.12 11.00 -13.34
CA THR A 282 -4.80 10.47 -12.01
C THR A 282 -3.93 11.43 -11.20
N ILE A 283 -3.22 12.37 -11.83
CA ILE A 283 -2.21 13.20 -11.16
C ILE A 283 -2.83 14.11 -10.10
N ALA A 284 -3.85 14.90 -10.47
CA ALA A 284 -4.48 15.84 -9.53
C ALA A 284 -5.18 15.12 -8.36
N PRO A 285 -5.98 14.06 -8.57
CA PRO A 285 -6.53 13.23 -7.49
C PRO A 285 -5.46 12.68 -6.53
N GLN A 286 -4.35 12.16 -7.06
CA GLN A 286 -3.25 11.64 -6.26
C GLN A 286 -2.50 12.74 -5.50
N ALA A 287 -2.32 13.91 -6.11
CA ALA A 287 -1.71 15.06 -5.44
C ALA A 287 -2.57 15.53 -4.27
N LEU A 288 -3.91 15.52 -4.39
CA LEU A 288 -4.82 15.80 -3.27
C LEU A 288 -4.68 14.77 -2.14
N ILE A 289 -4.62 13.47 -2.47
CA ILE A 289 -4.39 12.39 -1.48
C ILE A 289 -3.07 12.61 -0.76
N GLY A 290 -1.98 12.77 -1.51
CA GLY A 290 -0.64 12.99 -0.96
C GLY A 290 -0.59 14.23 -0.09
N PHE A 291 -1.12 15.35 -0.57
CA PHE A 291 -1.15 16.60 0.21
C PHE A 291 -1.93 16.43 1.52
N GLY A 292 -3.12 15.82 1.46
CA GLY A 292 -3.92 15.55 2.64
C GLY A 292 -3.20 14.68 3.68
N LEU A 293 -2.48 13.66 3.24
CA LEU A 293 -1.66 12.82 4.12
C LEU A 293 -0.50 13.59 4.74
N GLY A 294 0.21 14.42 3.96
CA GLY A 294 1.33 15.21 4.44
C GLY A 294 0.95 16.27 5.47
N VAL A 295 -0.30 16.75 5.45
CA VAL A 295 -0.85 17.64 6.47
C VAL A 295 -1.32 16.87 7.71
N THR A 296 -1.99 15.72 7.55
CA THR A 296 -2.69 15.05 8.65
C THR A 296 -1.85 14.00 9.39
N VAL A 297 -1.10 13.16 8.68
CA VAL A 297 -0.46 11.96 9.29
C VAL A 297 0.58 12.34 10.34
N ASP A 298 1.44 13.31 10.04
CA ASP A 298 2.46 13.78 10.99
C ASP A 298 1.82 14.36 12.25
N ARG A 299 0.73 15.12 12.11
CA ARG A 299 0.01 15.74 13.23
C ARG A 299 -0.69 14.73 14.12
N LEU A 300 -1.40 13.77 13.53
CA LEU A 300 -2.03 12.70 14.29
C LEU A 300 -1.00 11.81 14.99
N THR A 301 0.13 11.53 14.32
CA THR A 301 1.22 10.74 14.90
C THR A 301 1.86 11.46 16.07
N ASP A 302 2.16 12.76 15.93
CA ASP A 302 2.66 13.59 17.02
C ASP A 302 1.66 13.61 18.19
N THR A 303 0.37 13.82 17.93
CA THR A 303 -0.68 13.80 18.96
C THR A 303 -0.79 12.44 19.65
N ALA A 304 -0.55 11.35 18.92
CA ALA A 304 -0.61 10.00 19.46
C ALA A 304 0.57 9.65 20.36
N LEU A 305 1.75 10.24 20.11
CA LEU A 305 3.01 9.89 20.78
C LEU A 305 3.49 10.93 21.80
N ARG A 306 3.11 12.20 21.63
CA ARG A 306 3.59 13.33 22.46
C ARG A 306 3.33 13.07 23.94
N ASP A 307 4.39 13.22 24.73
CA ASP A 307 4.40 13.07 26.19
C ASP A 307 3.93 11.69 26.70
N ARG A 308 4.02 10.62 25.87
CA ARG A 308 3.64 9.26 26.26
C ARG A 308 4.80 8.31 26.36
N LEU A 309 4.89 7.60 27.49
CA LEU A 309 5.89 6.59 27.76
C LEU A 309 5.23 5.24 28.14
N PRO A 310 5.91 4.10 27.90
CA PRO A 310 7.12 3.90 27.09
C PRO A 310 6.91 4.11 25.59
N ARG A 311 7.93 4.61 24.86
CA ARG A 311 7.81 4.99 23.45
C ARG A 311 7.56 3.81 22.51
N ALA A 312 8.28 2.70 22.67
CA ALA A 312 8.04 1.51 21.87
C ALA A 312 6.61 0.97 22.00
N LEU A 313 5.99 1.14 23.17
CA LEU A 313 4.59 0.74 23.38
C LEU A 313 3.62 1.65 22.59
N HIS A 314 3.75 2.97 22.74
CA HIS A 314 2.85 3.91 22.06
C HIS A 314 3.10 3.99 20.55
N GLY A 315 4.37 3.89 20.12
CA GLY A 315 4.74 3.67 18.72
C GLY A 315 4.11 2.39 18.19
N GLY A 316 4.16 1.30 18.97
CA GLY A 316 3.47 0.05 18.65
C GLY A 316 1.95 0.22 18.49
N TRP A 317 1.28 0.99 19.36
CA TRP A 317 -0.16 1.28 19.22
C TRP A 317 -0.48 2.04 17.93
N THR A 318 0.32 3.05 17.60
CA THR A 318 0.13 3.83 16.37
C THR A 318 0.37 2.97 15.12
N ILE A 319 1.43 2.16 15.10
CA ILE A 319 1.69 1.21 14.01
C ILE A 319 0.53 0.21 13.91
N SER A 320 0.13 -0.41 15.03
CA SER A 320 -1.00 -1.35 15.05
C SER A 320 -2.25 -0.74 14.47
N ALA A 321 -2.64 0.47 14.89
CA ALA A 321 -3.84 1.13 14.39
C ALA A 321 -3.81 1.36 12.88
N ARG A 322 -2.66 1.79 12.33
CA ARG A 322 -2.47 1.95 10.88
C ARG A 322 -2.65 0.63 10.14
N HIS A 323 -2.02 -0.45 10.61
CA HIS A 323 -2.09 -1.76 9.97
C HIS A 323 -3.44 -2.46 10.14
N VAL A 324 -4.15 -2.26 11.26
CA VAL A 324 -5.58 -2.64 11.38
C VAL A 324 -6.40 -1.92 10.31
N GLY A 325 -6.14 -0.62 10.12
CA GLY A 325 -6.72 0.16 9.03
C GLY A 325 -6.50 -0.47 7.66
N VAL A 326 -5.24 -0.78 7.33
CA VAL A 326 -4.86 -1.47 6.08
C VAL A 326 -5.66 -2.76 5.87
N VAL A 327 -5.74 -3.60 6.91
CA VAL A 327 -6.48 -4.87 6.87
C VAL A 327 -7.97 -4.64 6.62
N LEU A 328 -8.59 -3.73 7.37
CA LEU A 328 -10.01 -3.42 7.22
C LEU A 328 -10.32 -2.85 5.84
N GLY A 329 -9.49 -1.93 5.33
CA GLY A 329 -9.64 -1.36 4.00
C GLY A 329 -9.63 -2.45 2.92
N LEU A 330 -8.61 -3.31 2.93
CA LEU A 330 -8.52 -4.42 1.96
C LEU A 330 -9.66 -5.44 2.11
N ALA A 331 -10.02 -5.80 3.34
CA ALA A 331 -11.07 -6.77 3.62
C ALA A 331 -12.48 -6.28 3.20
N ILE A 332 -12.74 -4.98 3.29
CA ILE A 332 -14.00 -4.37 2.84
C ILE A 332 -14.03 -4.25 1.32
N LEU A 333 -12.94 -3.79 0.71
CA LEU A 333 -12.94 -3.41 -0.71
C LEU A 333 -12.76 -4.59 -1.65
N THR A 334 -12.00 -5.62 -1.27
CA THR A 334 -11.73 -6.75 -2.15
C THR A 334 -13.02 -7.47 -2.58
N PRO A 335 -13.98 -7.78 -1.67
CA PRO A 335 -15.26 -8.36 -2.08
C PRO A 335 -16.09 -7.45 -2.97
N VAL A 336 -16.13 -6.14 -2.68
CA VAL A 336 -16.87 -5.15 -3.49
C VAL A 336 -16.30 -5.10 -4.90
N PHE A 337 -14.99 -4.90 -5.02
CA PHE A 337 -14.30 -4.91 -6.31
C PHE A 337 -14.53 -6.21 -7.09
N THR A 338 -14.49 -7.36 -6.41
CA THR A 338 -14.72 -8.66 -7.06
C THR A 338 -16.16 -8.79 -7.56
N ALA A 339 -17.14 -8.23 -6.84
CA ALA A 339 -18.53 -8.17 -7.27
C ALA A 339 -18.69 -7.22 -8.47
N ASP A 340 -18.13 -6.02 -8.39
CA ASP A 340 -18.19 -5.01 -9.47
C ASP A 340 -17.59 -5.54 -10.78
N LEU A 341 -16.46 -6.26 -10.70
CA LEU A 341 -15.86 -6.93 -11.85
C LEU A 341 -16.79 -7.97 -12.47
N ARG A 342 -17.50 -8.74 -11.65
CA ARG A 342 -18.43 -9.76 -12.12
C ARG A 342 -19.65 -9.12 -12.78
N ASP A 343 -20.17 -8.06 -12.21
CA ASP A 343 -21.33 -7.33 -12.73
C ASP A 343 -20.99 -6.57 -14.03
N ALA A 344 -19.74 -6.13 -14.18
CA ALA A 344 -19.26 -5.48 -15.40
C ALA A 344 -19.02 -6.45 -16.58
N GLN A 345 -18.90 -7.77 -16.35
CA GLN A 345 -18.56 -8.74 -17.40
C GLN A 345 -19.64 -8.85 -18.50
N VAL A 346 -20.91 -9.02 -18.13
CA VAL A 346 -21.99 -9.24 -19.11
C VAL A 346 -22.22 -8.00 -19.98
N PRO A 347 -22.37 -6.78 -19.43
CA PRO A 347 -22.53 -5.58 -20.25
C PRO A 347 -21.33 -5.32 -21.17
N ALA A 348 -20.11 -5.64 -20.72
CA ALA A 348 -18.91 -5.54 -21.55
C ALA A 348 -18.95 -6.54 -22.71
N GLN A 349 -19.36 -7.79 -22.46
CA GLN A 349 -19.51 -8.81 -23.51
C GLN A 349 -20.60 -8.44 -24.53
N GLU A 350 -21.73 -7.92 -24.07
CA GLU A 350 -22.81 -7.44 -24.94
C GLU A 350 -22.36 -6.26 -25.80
N ALA A 351 -21.67 -5.27 -25.21
CA ALA A 351 -21.15 -4.11 -25.93
C ALA A 351 -20.08 -4.50 -26.97
N ILE A 352 -19.16 -5.41 -26.61
CA ILE A 352 -18.15 -5.94 -27.54
C ILE A 352 -18.83 -6.69 -28.69
N THR A 353 -19.83 -7.53 -28.38
CA THR A 353 -20.57 -8.30 -29.38
C THR A 353 -21.32 -7.36 -30.34
N ALA A 354 -21.99 -6.34 -29.82
CA ALA A 354 -22.68 -5.33 -30.62
C ALA A 354 -21.72 -4.59 -31.55
N LEU A 355 -20.56 -4.13 -31.05
CA LEU A 355 -19.55 -3.44 -31.87
C LEU A 355 -19.04 -4.32 -33.02
N VAL A 356 -18.77 -5.61 -32.76
CA VAL A 356 -18.34 -6.56 -33.80
C VAL A 356 -19.46 -6.80 -34.84
N LEU A 357 -20.71 -6.92 -34.39
CA LEU A 357 -21.87 -7.15 -35.26
C LEU A 357 -22.18 -5.92 -36.15
N ASP A 358 -22.07 -4.71 -35.62
CA ASP A 358 -22.40 -3.46 -36.31
C ASP A 358 -21.31 -2.97 -37.27
N THR A 359 -20.08 -3.49 -37.15
CA THR A 359 -18.98 -3.05 -38.01
C THR A 359 -19.26 -3.41 -39.48
N PRO A 360 -18.99 -2.52 -40.45
CA PRO A 360 -19.20 -2.79 -41.88
C PRO A 360 -18.09 -3.68 -42.48
N LEU A 361 -17.86 -4.85 -41.88
CA LEU A 361 -16.99 -5.90 -42.42
C LEU A 361 -17.80 -7.00 -43.09
N GLN A 362 -17.17 -7.73 -44.01
CA GLN A 362 -17.75 -8.95 -44.59
C GLN A 362 -18.02 -10.00 -43.49
N THR A 363 -19.06 -10.81 -43.69
CA THR A 363 -19.47 -11.84 -42.72
C THR A 363 -18.35 -12.83 -42.39
N GLN A 364 -17.55 -13.21 -43.38
CA GLN A 364 -16.41 -14.11 -43.19
C GLN A 364 -15.32 -13.49 -42.29
N ASP A 365 -15.04 -12.19 -42.46
CA ASP A 365 -14.03 -11.46 -41.68
C ASP A 365 -14.52 -11.27 -40.24
N LYS A 366 -15.81 -11.03 -40.04
CA LYS A 366 -16.43 -10.99 -38.70
C LYS A 366 -16.29 -12.33 -37.97
N ILE A 367 -16.52 -13.45 -38.64
CA ILE A 367 -16.39 -14.79 -38.03
C ILE A 367 -14.92 -15.09 -37.70
N ALA A 368 -13.99 -14.75 -38.60
CA ALA A 368 -12.56 -14.92 -38.38
C ALA A 368 -12.08 -14.07 -37.18
N LEU A 369 -12.51 -12.81 -37.11
CA LEU A 369 -12.21 -11.91 -36.00
C LEU A 369 -12.81 -12.42 -34.68
N ALA A 370 -14.07 -12.86 -34.67
CA ALA A 370 -14.72 -13.38 -33.47
C ALA A 370 -13.98 -14.61 -32.90
N ARG A 371 -13.50 -15.52 -33.76
CA ARG A 371 -12.66 -16.65 -33.34
C ARG A 371 -11.32 -16.19 -32.78
N ALA A 372 -10.64 -15.28 -33.47
CA ALA A 372 -9.35 -14.75 -33.03
C ALA A 372 -9.45 -14.02 -31.69
N LEU A 373 -10.53 -13.26 -31.47
CA LEU A 373 -10.83 -12.61 -30.19
C LEU A 373 -11.13 -13.65 -29.10
N GLY A 374 -11.91 -14.69 -29.40
CA GLY A 374 -12.18 -15.79 -28.47
C GLY A 374 -10.91 -16.53 -28.02
N ASP A 375 -10.00 -16.80 -28.95
CA ASP A 375 -8.71 -17.43 -28.65
C ASP A 375 -7.82 -16.52 -27.77
N GLN A 376 -7.82 -15.20 -28.03
CA GLN A 376 -7.11 -14.24 -27.19
C GLN A 376 -7.70 -14.15 -25.78
N LEU A 377 -9.03 -14.10 -25.66
CA LEU A 377 -9.70 -14.06 -24.36
C LEU A 377 -9.45 -15.33 -23.54
N THR A 378 -9.35 -16.49 -24.20
CA THR A 378 -9.11 -17.76 -23.52
C THR A 378 -7.65 -17.91 -23.09
N SER A 379 -6.71 -17.45 -23.92
CA SER A 379 -5.27 -17.51 -23.65
C SER A 379 -4.78 -16.44 -22.66
N GLN A 380 -5.51 -15.33 -22.50
CA GLN A 380 -5.17 -14.24 -21.58
C GLN A 380 -6.08 -14.18 -20.35
N ARG A 381 -6.51 -15.33 -19.82
CA ARG A 381 -7.31 -15.38 -18.58
C ARG A 381 -6.59 -14.64 -17.45
N GLY A 382 -7.25 -13.62 -16.89
CA GLY A 382 -6.73 -12.81 -15.78
C GLY A 382 -5.96 -11.55 -16.20
N ARG A 383 -5.95 -11.17 -17.48
CA ARG A 383 -5.42 -9.89 -17.98
C ARG A 383 -6.49 -9.11 -18.75
N VAL A 384 -6.34 -7.78 -18.86
CA VAL A 384 -7.02 -7.05 -19.93
C VAL A 384 -6.48 -7.54 -21.26
N PRO A 385 -7.34 -8.08 -22.14
CA PRO A 385 -6.90 -8.77 -23.34
C PRO A 385 -6.30 -7.78 -24.33
N ASN A 386 -5.06 -8.03 -24.79
CA ASN A 386 -4.50 -7.29 -25.91
C ASN A 386 -5.16 -7.78 -27.20
N LEU A 387 -6.02 -6.93 -27.78
CA LEU A 387 -6.77 -7.26 -28.99
C LEU A 387 -5.94 -7.13 -30.27
N HIS A 388 -4.84 -6.36 -30.23
CA HIS A 388 -4.05 -6.04 -31.42
C HIS A 388 -3.59 -7.27 -32.23
N PRO A 389 -3.13 -8.39 -31.62
CA PRO A 389 -2.76 -9.59 -32.36
C PRO A 389 -3.91 -10.20 -33.16
N ALA A 390 -5.17 -10.05 -32.70
CA ALA A 390 -6.34 -10.54 -33.43
C ALA A 390 -6.59 -9.71 -34.69
N PHE A 391 -6.45 -8.38 -34.60
CA PHE A 391 -6.59 -7.45 -35.72
C PHE A 391 -5.40 -7.44 -36.68
N ALA A 392 -4.18 -7.68 -36.18
CA ALA A 392 -2.97 -7.76 -36.98
C ALA A 392 -2.95 -9.01 -37.88
N LYS A 393 -3.51 -10.13 -37.41
CA LYS A 393 -3.63 -11.38 -38.17
C LYS A 393 -4.86 -11.43 -39.09
N LEU A 394 -5.77 -10.47 -38.98
CA LEU A 394 -6.98 -10.44 -39.77
C LEU A 394 -6.66 -9.99 -41.21
N GLU A 395 -6.79 -10.91 -42.15
CA GLU A 395 -6.71 -10.63 -43.60
C GLU A 395 -8.03 -10.02 -44.07
N VAL A 396 -8.09 -8.69 -44.12
CA VAL A 396 -9.24 -7.92 -44.62
C VAL A 396 -8.89 -7.22 -45.93
N ALA A 397 -9.90 -7.00 -46.78
CA ALA A 397 -9.73 -6.21 -47.99
C ALA A 397 -9.18 -4.80 -47.67
N PRO A 398 -8.35 -4.19 -48.54
CA PRO A 398 -7.80 -2.85 -48.29
C PRO A 398 -8.85 -1.77 -48.04
N SER A 399 -10.05 -1.90 -48.63
CA SER A 399 -11.21 -1.01 -48.41
C SER A 399 -11.77 -1.08 -46.99
N ASP A 400 -11.63 -2.23 -46.35
CA ASP A 400 -12.29 -2.57 -45.09
C ASP A 400 -11.33 -2.39 -43.89
N ARG A 401 -10.02 -2.21 -44.16
CA ARG A 401 -8.99 -1.95 -43.15
C ARG A 401 -9.30 -0.76 -42.24
N PRO A 402 -9.76 0.41 -42.74
CA PRO A 402 -10.12 1.53 -41.86
C PRO A 402 -11.26 1.20 -40.88
N ALA A 403 -12.22 0.36 -41.30
CA ALA A 403 -13.31 -0.09 -40.45
C ALA A 403 -12.82 -1.07 -39.38
N ALA A 404 -11.91 -1.98 -39.73
CA ALA A 404 -11.26 -2.88 -38.77
C ALA A 404 -10.43 -2.10 -37.73
N ASP A 405 -9.63 -1.12 -38.16
CA ASP A 405 -8.82 -0.31 -37.25
C ASP A 405 -9.71 0.56 -36.33
N LYS A 406 -10.87 1.04 -36.83
CA LYS A 406 -11.86 1.76 -36.01
C LYS A 406 -12.48 0.82 -34.98
N LEU A 407 -12.88 -0.39 -35.38
CA LEU A 407 -13.41 -1.39 -34.46
C LEU A 407 -12.40 -1.75 -33.37
N GLU A 408 -11.12 -1.94 -33.71
CA GLU A 408 -10.07 -2.19 -32.72
C GLU A 408 -10.00 -1.07 -31.66
N ARG A 409 -10.01 0.20 -32.10
CA ARG A 409 -10.03 1.34 -31.20
C ARG A 409 -11.29 1.38 -30.33
N ASP A 410 -12.45 1.15 -30.93
CA ASP A 410 -13.74 1.19 -30.22
C ASP A 410 -13.83 0.07 -29.16
N LEU A 411 -13.34 -1.13 -29.47
CA LEU A 411 -13.25 -2.25 -28.52
C LEU A 411 -12.26 -1.96 -27.38
N ASN A 412 -11.06 -1.47 -27.69
CA ASN A 412 -10.07 -1.10 -26.67
C ASN A 412 -10.64 -0.02 -25.73
N ASN A 413 -11.25 1.02 -26.28
CA ASN A 413 -11.93 2.07 -25.51
C ASN A 413 -13.06 1.52 -24.64
N GLN A 414 -13.80 0.52 -25.11
CA GLN A 414 -14.87 -0.10 -24.34
C GLN A 414 -14.33 -0.92 -23.17
N ILE A 415 -13.27 -1.70 -23.38
CA ILE A 415 -12.61 -2.47 -22.33
C ILE A 415 -12.02 -1.53 -21.26
N GLU A 416 -11.30 -0.49 -21.68
CA GLU A 416 -10.72 0.50 -20.75
C GLU A 416 -11.79 1.22 -19.93
N ARG A 417 -12.93 1.58 -20.55
CA ARG A 417 -14.05 2.22 -19.84
C ARG A 417 -14.72 1.26 -18.86
N ALA A 418 -14.99 0.03 -19.26
CA ALA A 418 -15.57 -0.99 -18.40
C ALA A 418 -14.65 -1.27 -17.20
N ALA A 419 -13.33 -1.39 -17.45
CA ALA A 419 -12.34 -1.53 -16.39
C ALA A 419 -12.38 -0.33 -15.45
N THR A 420 -12.28 0.90 -15.97
CA THR A 420 -12.29 2.13 -15.14
C THR A 420 -13.55 2.24 -14.28
N TRP A 421 -14.71 1.87 -14.83
CA TRP A 421 -15.98 1.94 -14.13
C TRP A 421 -16.09 0.92 -12.98
N ALA A 422 -15.52 -0.27 -13.15
CA ALA A 422 -15.51 -1.32 -12.12
C ALA A 422 -14.72 -0.94 -10.84
N PHE A 423 -13.85 0.07 -10.88
CA PHE A 423 -13.12 0.54 -9.69
C PHE A 423 -13.84 1.68 -8.95
N ARG A 424 -14.90 2.26 -9.54
CA ARG A 424 -15.54 3.48 -9.04
C ARG A 424 -16.06 3.31 -7.61
N ASP A 425 -16.85 2.28 -7.36
CA ASP A 425 -17.51 2.10 -6.07
C ASP A 425 -16.49 1.80 -4.97
N SER A 426 -15.46 1.05 -5.31
CA SER A 426 -14.33 0.79 -4.41
C SER A 426 -13.57 2.08 -4.03
N PHE A 427 -13.33 3.00 -4.96
CA PHE A 427 -12.74 4.31 -4.63
C PHE A 427 -13.68 5.20 -3.81
N LEU A 428 -15.00 5.15 -4.05
CA LEU A 428 -15.98 5.89 -3.26
C LEU A 428 -16.09 5.38 -1.82
N ILE A 429 -16.02 4.07 -1.61
CA ILE A 429 -15.95 3.48 -0.27
C ILE A 429 -14.67 3.91 0.45
N ALA A 430 -13.53 3.91 -0.24
CA ALA A 430 -12.28 4.42 0.31
C ALA A 430 -12.39 5.91 0.70
N ALA A 431 -13.06 6.73 -0.12
CA ALA A 431 -13.36 8.13 0.22
C ALA A 431 -14.23 8.23 1.48
N GLY A 432 -15.23 7.36 1.62
CA GLY A 432 -16.05 7.23 2.84
C GLY A 432 -15.22 6.90 4.08
N LEU A 433 -14.23 6.00 3.98
CA LEU A 433 -13.29 5.70 5.07
C LEU A 433 -12.45 6.92 5.47
N ALA A 434 -11.98 7.70 4.48
CA ALA A 434 -11.26 8.95 4.74
C ALA A 434 -12.14 10.00 5.44
N LEU A 435 -13.42 10.12 5.05
CA LEU A 435 -14.38 10.99 5.74
C LEU A 435 -14.70 10.49 7.16
N ALA A 436 -14.82 9.18 7.36
CA ALA A 436 -15.04 8.59 8.67
C ALA A 436 -13.89 8.89 9.65
N ALA A 437 -12.67 9.14 9.14
CA ALA A 437 -11.53 9.56 9.96
C ALA A 437 -11.72 10.93 10.64
N LEU A 438 -12.72 11.73 10.22
CA LEU A 438 -13.11 12.96 10.92
C LEU A 438 -13.84 12.70 12.23
N VAL A 439 -14.59 11.59 12.34
CA VAL A 439 -15.47 11.31 13.50
C VAL A 439 -14.69 11.27 14.82
N PRO A 440 -13.54 10.59 14.94
CA PRO A 440 -12.75 10.59 16.17
C PRO A 440 -12.14 11.96 16.53
N LEU A 441 -12.06 12.89 15.58
CA LEU A 441 -11.46 14.21 15.75
C LEU A 441 -12.48 15.25 16.25
N ILE A 442 -13.77 14.93 16.24
CA ILE A 442 -14.82 15.82 16.75
C ILE A 442 -14.74 15.84 18.29
N PRO A 443 -14.61 17.01 18.93
CA PRO A 443 -14.56 17.12 20.38
C PRO A 443 -15.92 16.72 20.98
N TRP A 444 -16.03 15.48 21.48
CA TRP A 444 -17.30 14.99 22.03
C TRP A 444 -17.61 15.63 23.39
N PRO A 445 -18.78 16.30 23.57
CA PRO A 445 -19.09 17.08 24.79
C PRO A 445 -19.11 16.29 26.11
N SER A 446 -19.26 14.96 26.07
CA SER A 446 -19.46 14.16 27.29
C SER A 446 -18.16 13.73 28.01
N MET A 447 -16.99 13.97 27.44
CA MET A 447 -15.70 13.54 28.03
C MET A 447 -15.04 14.61 28.92
N SER A 448 -15.44 15.88 28.79
CA SER A 448 -14.92 17.00 29.59
C SER A 448 -15.53 17.10 31.00
N ARG A 449 -16.69 16.47 31.25
CA ARG A 449 -17.32 16.47 32.60
C ARG A 449 -16.66 15.51 33.59
N ARG A 450 -15.97 14.45 33.14
CA ARG A 450 -15.34 13.48 34.08
C ARG A 450 -13.96 13.89 34.57
N LEU A 451 -13.30 14.86 33.92
CA LEU A 451 -11.99 15.37 34.34
C LEU A 451 -12.09 16.56 35.30
N ARG A 452 -13.20 17.31 35.32
CA ARG A 452 -13.40 18.40 36.29
C ARG A 452 -13.92 17.96 37.67
N VAL A 453 -14.33 16.70 37.83
CA VAL A 453 -14.86 16.17 39.10
C VAL A 453 -13.77 15.45 39.92
N ARG A 454 -12.51 15.42 39.43
CA ARG A 454 -11.36 14.82 40.14
C ARG A 454 -10.12 15.72 40.18
N ALA A 455 -10.29 17.03 39.97
CA ALA A 455 -9.24 18.02 40.19
C ALA A 455 -9.42 18.65 41.59
#